data_AF-A0A368UNR0-F1
#
_entry.id   AF-A0A368UNR0-F1
#
_cell.length_a   1.000
_cell.length_b   1.000
_cell.length_c   1.000
_cell.angle_alpha   90.00
_cell.angle_beta   90.00
_cell.angle_gamma   90.00
#
_symmetry.space_group_name_H-M   'P 1'
#
loop_
_entity.id
_entity.type
_entity.pdbx_description
1 polymer ?
#
loop_
_entity_poly.entity_id
_entity_poly.type
_entity_poly.pdbx_seq_one_letter_code
_entity_poly.pdbx_strand_id
1 'polypeptide(L)'
;MKKLLPLIIFLTTFTATFAQEGTKQLMPNANDRLFIEFNVFDDSNFGLYDCDEHERINIHLNAGEKVFFGMKMVYENYGGTVLTNPNYVTFRIKNPDGDIVLPETWMRTTNETGYINNYDEAISGPNGTILNGTTINSGYNPLSITAEETGNYYIEFHCCPVKPEN
;
A
#
# COMPACT_ATOMS: atom_id res chain seq x y z
N MET A 1 46.27 3.42 -6.16
CA MET A 1 45.31 2.49 -5.50
C MET A 1 44.68 3.05 -4.22
N LYS A 2 45.40 3.77 -3.33
CA LYS A 2 44.85 4.30 -2.05
C LYS A 2 43.69 5.32 -2.18
N LYS A 3 43.56 6.01 -3.32
CA LYS A 3 42.47 6.97 -3.60
C LYS A 3 41.22 6.35 -4.23
N LEU A 4 41.28 5.09 -4.68
CA LEU A 4 40.14 4.39 -5.28
C LEU A 4 39.24 3.76 -4.21
N LEU A 5 39.80 3.38 -3.06
CA LEU A 5 39.05 2.79 -1.95
C LEU A 5 37.94 3.70 -1.38
N PRO A 6 38.18 5.00 -1.08
CA PRO A 6 37.10 5.87 -0.60
C PRO A 6 36.02 6.14 -1.67
N LEU A 7 36.38 6.14 -2.95
CA LEU A 7 35.43 6.29 -4.06
C LEU A 7 34.53 5.05 -4.20
N ILE A 8 35.09 3.84 -4.03
CA ILE A 8 34.33 2.58 -4.05
C ILE A 8 33.41 2.49 -2.83
N ILE A 9 33.86 2.94 -1.65
CA ILE A 9 33.00 3.02 -0.45
C ILE A 9 31.85 4.02 -0.67
N PHE A 10 32.12 5.19 -1.24
CA PHE A 10 31.09 6.19 -1.53
C PHE A 10 30.08 5.71 -2.59
N LEU A 11 30.53 5.03 -3.65
CA LEU A 11 29.64 4.47 -4.67
C LEU A 11 28.77 3.32 -4.14
N THR A 12 29.29 2.48 -3.25
CA THR A 12 28.53 1.33 -2.70
C THR A 12 27.51 1.74 -1.63
N THR A 13 27.69 2.87 -0.95
CA THR A 13 26.71 3.39 0.02
C THR A 13 25.48 4.02 -0.61
N PHE A 14 25.56 4.49 -1.87
CA PHE A 14 24.43 5.12 -2.57
C PHE A 14 23.54 4.13 -3.33
N THR A 15 24.02 2.92 -3.62
CA THR A 15 23.26 1.93 -4.42
C THR A 15 22.29 1.08 -3.59
N ALA A 16 22.21 1.29 -2.28
CA ALA A 16 21.38 0.48 -1.37
C ALA A 16 20.17 1.24 -0.80
N THR A 17 19.77 2.35 -1.40
CA THR A 17 18.47 2.95 -1.10
C THR A 17 17.39 2.17 -1.85
N PHE A 18 17.08 0.98 -1.35
CA PHE A 18 15.73 0.44 -1.57
C PHE A 18 14.80 1.43 -0.88
N ALA A 19 14.27 2.37 -1.68
CA ALA A 19 13.31 3.35 -1.20
C ALA A 19 12.06 2.57 -0.82
N GLN A 20 11.99 2.20 0.46
CA GLN A 20 10.74 1.81 1.07
C GLN A 20 9.94 3.09 1.19
N GLU A 21 8.77 3.11 0.59
CA GLU A 21 7.79 4.16 0.79
C GLU A 21 6.68 3.60 1.67
N GLY A 22 6.28 4.34 2.69
CA GLY A 22 5.34 3.86 3.67
C GLY A 22 5.19 4.81 4.84
N THR A 23 4.45 4.38 5.86
CA THR A 23 4.08 5.21 7.01
C THR A 23 5.27 5.88 7.67
N LYS A 24 6.41 5.20 7.81
CA LYS A 24 7.62 5.78 8.43
C LYS A 24 8.16 7.01 7.69
N GLN A 25 8.00 7.07 6.37
CA GLN A 25 8.48 8.16 5.51
C GLN A 25 7.43 9.25 5.34
N LEU A 26 6.15 8.84 5.22
CA LEU A 26 5.04 9.73 4.87
C LEU A 26 4.26 10.26 6.09
N MET A 27 4.37 9.57 7.23
CA MET A 27 3.74 9.92 8.50
C MET A 27 4.75 9.68 9.66
N PRO A 28 5.83 10.48 9.77
CA PRO A 28 6.97 10.18 10.65
C PRO A 28 6.67 10.23 12.15
N ASN A 29 5.55 10.83 12.56
CA ASN A 29 5.08 10.85 13.94
C ASN A 29 3.70 10.21 14.08
N ALA A 30 3.44 9.59 15.23
CA ALA A 30 2.17 8.90 15.51
C ALA A 30 0.93 9.80 15.46
N ASN A 31 1.11 11.12 15.62
CA ASN A 31 0.04 12.12 15.59
C ASN A 31 -0.09 12.80 14.21
N ASP A 32 0.80 12.50 13.27
CA ASP A 32 0.65 12.96 11.91
C ASP A 32 -0.55 12.25 11.27
N ARG A 33 -1.19 12.91 10.31
CA ARG A 33 -2.33 12.36 9.60
C ARG A 33 -1.99 12.22 8.13
N LEU A 34 -2.08 11.00 7.62
CA LEU A 34 -1.96 10.69 6.22
C LEU A 34 -3.11 9.77 5.85
N PHE A 35 -3.91 10.20 4.88
CA PHE A 35 -4.98 9.41 4.30
C PHE A 35 -4.83 9.43 2.80
N ILE A 36 -5.22 8.32 2.18
CA ILE A 36 -5.55 8.32 0.76
C ILE A 36 -7.07 8.26 0.72
N GLU A 37 -7.67 9.27 0.09
CA GLU A 37 -9.11 9.35 -0.09
C GLU A 37 -9.44 9.03 -1.55
N PHE A 38 -10.53 8.29 -1.74
CA PHE A 38 -11.04 7.89 -3.05
C PHE A 38 -12.50 8.31 -3.13
N ASN A 39 -13.03 8.51 -4.35
CA ASN A 39 -14.43 8.90 -4.57
C ASN A 39 -14.83 10.23 -3.87
N VAL A 40 -13.95 11.24 -3.90
CA VAL A 40 -14.16 12.53 -3.21
C VAL A 40 -14.64 13.65 -4.13
N PHE A 41 -14.20 13.64 -5.39
CA PHE A 41 -14.44 14.73 -6.33
C PHE A 41 -15.40 14.29 -7.44
N ASP A 42 -16.34 15.17 -7.78
CA ASP A 42 -17.19 14.99 -8.96
C ASP A 42 -16.31 14.82 -10.21
N ASP A 43 -16.68 13.89 -11.09
CA ASP A 43 -16.00 13.56 -12.35
C ASP A 43 -14.58 12.95 -12.23
N SER A 44 -14.15 12.48 -11.05
CA SER A 44 -12.92 11.69 -10.90
C SER A 44 -13.21 10.30 -10.34
N ASN A 45 -12.53 9.29 -10.87
CA ASN A 45 -12.61 7.92 -10.38
C ASN A 45 -11.26 7.43 -9.81
N PHE A 46 -10.43 8.35 -9.30
CA PHE A 46 -9.11 8.04 -8.73
C PHE A 46 -9.14 6.81 -7.80
N GLY A 47 -8.37 5.79 -8.19
CA GLY A 47 -8.22 4.55 -7.46
C GLY A 47 -9.47 3.67 -7.40
N LEU A 48 -10.53 3.97 -8.15
CA LEU A 48 -11.74 3.16 -8.20
C LEU A 48 -11.65 2.05 -9.25
N TYR A 49 -12.56 1.08 -9.14
CA TYR A 49 -12.66 -0.01 -10.11
C TYR A 49 -12.82 0.52 -11.54
N ASP A 50 -11.96 0.02 -12.42
CA ASP A 50 -11.96 0.32 -13.86
C ASP A 50 -11.80 1.82 -14.15
N CYS A 51 -11.08 2.52 -13.25
CA CYS A 51 -10.66 3.91 -13.44
C CYS A 51 -9.82 4.12 -14.71
N ASP A 52 -9.80 5.37 -15.18
CA ASP A 52 -8.95 5.75 -16.30
C ASP A 52 -7.48 5.53 -15.92
N GLU A 53 -6.62 5.24 -16.90
CA GLU A 53 -5.22 4.85 -16.64
C GLU A 53 -4.43 5.88 -15.81
N HIS A 54 -4.72 7.17 -16.02
CA HIS A 54 -4.08 8.28 -15.33
C HIS A 54 -4.63 8.53 -13.90
N GLU A 55 -5.70 7.82 -13.54
CA GLU A 55 -6.37 7.87 -12.23
C GLU A 55 -6.04 6.62 -11.36
N ARG A 56 -5.17 5.72 -11.85
CA ARG A 56 -4.76 4.51 -11.13
C ARG A 56 -3.76 4.76 -10.02
N ILE A 57 -3.84 3.95 -8.97
CA ILE A 57 -2.81 3.86 -7.93
C ILE A 57 -1.81 2.78 -8.34
N ASN A 58 -0.78 3.20 -9.08
CA ASN A 58 0.23 2.30 -9.63
C ASN A 58 1.31 1.94 -8.61
N ILE A 59 1.72 0.68 -8.64
CA ILE A 59 2.86 0.10 -7.93
C ILE A 59 3.75 -0.55 -9.01
N HIS A 60 4.90 0.05 -9.26
CA HIS A 60 5.85 -0.52 -10.21
C HIS A 60 6.60 -1.69 -9.57
N LEU A 61 6.61 -2.84 -10.24
CA LEU A 61 7.31 -4.04 -9.79
C LEU A 61 8.10 -4.65 -10.96
N ASN A 62 9.29 -5.18 -10.67
CA ASN A 62 10.02 -6.07 -11.58
C ASN A 62 9.52 -7.51 -11.43
N ALA A 63 9.57 -8.29 -12.52
CA ALA A 63 9.27 -9.71 -12.47
C ALA A 63 10.09 -10.42 -11.38
N GLY A 64 9.42 -11.22 -10.55
CA GLY A 64 9.98 -11.92 -9.40
C GLY A 64 10.02 -11.09 -8.11
N GLU A 65 9.78 -9.78 -8.15
CA GLU A 65 9.64 -8.98 -6.93
C GLU A 65 8.37 -9.37 -6.18
N LYS A 66 8.45 -9.28 -4.86
CA LYS A 66 7.32 -9.49 -3.97
C LYS A 66 7.03 -8.19 -3.24
N VAL A 67 5.80 -7.70 -3.38
CA VAL A 67 5.31 -6.59 -2.58
C VAL A 67 4.57 -7.15 -1.37
N PHE A 68 4.86 -6.58 -0.20
CA PHE A 68 4.15 -6.83 1.04
C PHE A 68 3.43 -5.55 1.43
N PHE A 69 2.14 -5.63 1.74
CA PHE A 69 1.34 -4.45 2.02
C PHE A 69 0.27 -4.72 3.08
N GLY A 70 -0.19 -3.65 3.69
CA GLY A 70 -1.28 -3.63 4.64
C GLY A 70 -1.87 -2.23 4.70
N MET A 71 -3.08 -2.13 5.23
CA MET A 71 -3.79 -0.86 5.33
C MET A 71 -4.75 -0.87 6.53
N LYS A 72 -5.17 0.32 6.94
CA LYS A 72 -6.19 0.52 7.96
C LYS A 72 -7.18 1.54 7.44
N MET A 73 -8.45 1.16 7.35
CA MET A 73 -9.52 2.10 7.11
C MET A 73 -9.79 2.93 8.36
N VAL A 74 -10.06 4.22 8.18
CA VAL A 74 -10.54 5.07 9.27
C VAL A 74 -11.99 4.71 9.59
N TYR A 75 -12.28 4.42 10.87
CA TYR A 75 -13.65 4.18 11.35
C TYR A 75 -14.37 5.46 11.76
N GLU A 76 -13.64 6.56 11.99
CA GLU A 76 -14.19 7.84 12.39
C GLU A 76 -14.71 8.62 11.18
N ASN A 77 -16.00 8.96 11.18
CA ASN A 77 -16.54 9.89 10.21
C ASN A 77 -16.11 11.32 10.61
N TYR A 78 -15.22 11.91 9.81
CA TYR A 78 -14.68 13.26 10.03
C TYR A 78 -15.48 14.36 9.32
N GLY A 79 -16.71 14.05 8.89
CA GLY A 79 -17.65 14.96 8.22
C GLY A 79 -18.11 14.44 6.85
N GLY A 80 -19.25 14.94 6.38
CA GLY A 80 -19.78 14.62 5.04
C GLY A 80 -20.27 13.17 4.88
N THR A 81 -20.23 12.68 3.65
CA THR A 81 -20.69 11.35 3.24
C THR A 81 -19.55 10.33 3.15
N VAL A 82 -18.51 10.49 3.97
CA VAL A 82 -17.35 9.59 3.98
C VAL A 82 -17.78 8.20 4.44
N LEU A 83 -17.49 7.19 3.63
CA LEU A 83 -17.69 5.79 3.99
C LEU A 83 -16.54 5.34 4.90
N THR A 84 -16.86 4.95 6.13
CA THR A 84 -15.88 4.53 7.16
C THR A 84 -16.10 3.09 7.63
N ASN A 85 -16.93 2.33 6.93
CA ASN A 85 -17.24 0.95 7.27
C ASN A 85 -16.53 -0.02 6.30
N PRO A 86 -15.61 -0.86 6.79
CA PRO A 86 -14.86 -1.81 5.95
C PRO A 86 -15.76 -2.85 5.28
N ASN A 87 -16.96 -3.11 5.80
CA ASN A 87 -17.93 -4.04 5.19
C ASN A 87 -18.62 -3.50 3.94
N TYR A 88 -18.31 -2.26 3.53
CA TYR A 88 -18.87 -1.64 2.31
C TYR A 88 -17.79 -1.27 1.30
N VAL A 89 -16.53 -1.62 1.58
CA VAL A 89 -15.39 -1.33 0.71
C VAL A 89 -14.62 -2.61 0.43
N THR A 90 -14.40 -2.88 -0.85
CA THR A 90 -13.51 -3.94 -1.32
C THR A 90 -12.32 -3.33 -2.06
N PHE A 91 -11.28 -4.13 -2.23
CA PHE A 91 -10.14 -3.81 -3.07
C PHE A 91 -9.69 -5.05 -3.85
N ARG A 92 -9.02 -4.82 -4.98
CA ARG A 92 -8.35 -5.86 -5.77
C ARG A 92 -7.04 -5.32 -6.32
N ILE A 93 -6.16 -6.21 -6.78
CA ILE A 93 -4.93 -5.81 -7.47
C ILE A 93 -4.91 -6.45 -8.85
N LYS A 94 -4.57 -5.64 -9.86
CA LYS A 94 -4.39 -6.08 -11.24
C LYS A 94 -2.95 -5.94 -11.68
N ASN A 95 -2.52 -6.81 -12.60
CA ASN A 95 -1.22 -6.74 -13.26
C ASN A 95 -1.23 -5.67 -14.39
N PRO A 96 -0.07 -5.41 -15.02
CA PRO A 96 0.04 -4.48 -16.14
C PRO A 96 -0.90 -4.77 -17.31
N ASP A 97 -1.18 -6.04 -17.59
CA ASP A 97 -2.10 -6.46 -18.66
C ASP A 97 -3.59 -6.29 -18.29
N GLY A 98 -3.90 -5.99 -17.03
CA GLY A 98 -5.27 -5.82 -16.55
C GLY A 98 -5.96 -7.12 -16.13
N ASP A 99 -5.20 -8.16 -15.81
CA ASP A 99 -5.66 -9.38 -15.14
C ASP A 99 -5.63 -9.22 -13.61
N ILE A 100 -6.58 -9.85 -12.93
CA ILE A 100 -6.68 -9.80 -11.47
C ILE A 100 -5.67 -10.77 -10.85
N VAL A 101 -4.70 -10.24 -10.10
CA VAL A 101 -3.66 -11.02 -9.39
C VAL A 101 -3.93 -11.12 -7.88
N LEU A 102 -4.71 -10.20 -7.33
CA LEU A 102 -5.34 -10.36 -6.02
C LEU A 102 -6.85 -10.20 -6.20
N PRO A 103 -7.66 -11.25 -5.95
CA PRO A 103 -9.10 -11.17 -6.12
C PRO A 103 -9.74 -10.14 -5.21
N GLU A 104 -10.95 -9.73 -5.56
CA GLU A 104 -11.77 -8.84 -4.74
C GLU A 104 -11.79 -9.32 -3.29
N THR A 105 -11.41 -8.42 -2.41
CA THR A 105 -11.21 -8.68 -0.99
C THR A 105 -11.82 -7.53 -0.20
N TRP A 106 -12.61 -7.84 0.82
CA TRP A 106 -13.11 -6.83 1.76
C TRP A 106 -11.98 -6.13 2.50
N MET A 107 -12.16 -4.85 2.80
CA MET A 107 -11.22 -4.13 3.65
C MET A 107 -10.97 -4.90 4.94
N ARG A 108 -9.69 -5.07 5.28
CA ARG A 108 -9.27 -5.86 6.44
C ARG A 108 -9.64 -5.13 7.73
N THR A 109 -9.96 -5.92 8.74
CA THR A 109 -10.35 -5.49 10.07
C THR A 109 -9.35 -5.97 11.12
N THR A 110 -9.55 -5.55 12.38
CA THR A 110 -8.62 -5.78 13.49
C THR A 110 -8.10 -7.22 13.57
N ASN A 111 -6.77 -7.37 13.64
CA ASN A 111 -6.03 -8.64 13.67
C ASN A 111 -6.12 -9.53 12.43
N GLU A 112 -6.75 -9.09 11.33
CA GLU A 112 -6.72 -9.85 10.07
C GLU A 112 -5.41 -9.65 9.29
N THR A 113 -5.09 -10.60 8.41
CA THR A 113 -3.95 -10.48 7.50
C THR A 113 -4.15 -9.28 6.57
N GLY A 114 -3.20 -8.35 6.55
CA GLY A 114 -3.25 -7.10 5.81
C GLY A 114 -3.79 -5.91 6.60
N TYR A 115 -4.25 -6.11 7.83
CA TYR A 115 -4.65 -5.00 8.71
C TYR A 115 -3.47 -4.48 9.53
N ILE A 116 -3.35 -3.17 9.63
CA ILE A 116 -2.37 -2.49 10.48
C ILE A 116 -3.09 -2.02 11.75
N ASN A 117 -2.78 -2.60 12.91
CA ASN A 117 -3.53 -2.30 14.14
C ASN A 117 -3.21 -0.91 14.67
N ASN A 118 -1.94 -0.54 14.66
CA ASN A 118 -1.43 0.67 15.30
C ASN A 118 -0.20 1.24 14.55
N TYR A 119 0.21 2.42 14.98
CA TYR A 119 1.35 3.13 14.40
C TYR A 119 2.67 2.34 14.50
N ASP A 120 2.91 1.67 15.63
CA ASP A 120 4.15 0.92 15.87
C ASP A 120 4.32 -0.24 14.88
N GLU A 121 3.23 -0.97 14.58
CA GLU A 121 3.21 -1.96 13.51
C GLU A 121 3.48 -1.31 12.14
N ALA A 122 2.88 -0.16 11.86
CA ALA A 122 3.02 0.55 10.59
C ALA A 122 4.47 0.98 10.31
N ILE A 123 5.16 1.54 11.31
CA ILE A 123 6.57 1.97 11.18
C ILE A 123 7.57 0.83 11.27
N SER A 124 7.18 -0.28 11.92
CA SER A 124 7.97 -1.51 11.91
C SER A 124 7.92 -2.20 10.56
N GLY A 125 6.80 -2.07 9.84
CA GLY A 125 6.59 -2.62 8.51
C GLY A 125 6.03 -4.04 8.51
N PRO A 126 6.11 -4.76 7.38
CA PRO A 126 5.53 -6.10 7.24
C PRO A 126 6.37 -7.16 7.97
N ASN A 127 5.74 -7.90 8.89
CA ASN A 127 6.37 -8.94 9.68
C ASN A 127 6.91 -10.09 8.80
N GLY A 128 8.07 -10.65 9.15
CA GLY A 128 8.71 -11.75 8.43
C GLY A 128 9.46 -11.34 7.16
N THR A 129 9.44 -10.06 6.80
CA THR A 129 10.22 -9.54 5.66
C THR A 129 11.64 -9.16 6.08
N ILE A 130 12.55 -9.14 5.10
CA ILE A 130 13.93 -8.67 5.29
C ILE A 130 14.02 -7.24 4.79
N LEU A 131 14.21 -6.31 5.72
CA LEU A 131 14.31 -4.88 5.48
C LEU A 131 15.74 -4.43 5.72
N ASN A 132 16.46 -4.02 4.67
CA ASN A 132 17.87 -3.62 4.76
C ASN A 132 18.74 -4.66 5.48
N GLY A 133 18.52 -5.95 5.17
CA GLY A 133 19.23 -7.07 5.79
C GLY A 133 18.78 -7.46 7.20
N THR A 134 17.76 -6.79 7.74
CA THR A 134 17.18 -7.08 9.07
C THR A 134 15.81 -7.72 8.94
N THR A 135 15.59 -8.86 9.59
CA THR A 135 14.26 -9.48 9.66
C THR A 135 13.35 -8.66 10.57
N ILE A 136 12.18 -8.28 10.07
CA ILE A 136 11.13 -7.64 10.86
C ILE A 136 10.38 -8.71 11.67
N ASN A 137 10.29 -8.52 13.00
CA ASN A 137 9.67 -9.49 13.92
C ASN A 137 8.46 -8.95 14.71
N SER A 138 8.16 -7.65 14.57
CA SER A 138 7.14 -6.93 15.36
C SER A 138 6.22 -6.06 14.50
N GLY A 139 6.17 -6.37 13.20
CA GLY A 139 5.37 -5.66 12.22
C GLY A 139 3.92 -6.11 12.16
N TYR A 140 3.15 -5.53 11.24
CA TYR A 140 1.82 -6.05 10.89
C TYR A 140 1.95 -7.37 10.09
N ASN A 141 0.93 -8.23 10.12
CA ASN A 141 0.87 -9.42 9.27
C ASN A 141 0.44 -9.03 7.85
N PRO A 142 1.30 -9.10 6.82
CA PRO A 142 1.02 -8.47 5.52
C PRO A 142 0.22 -9.35 4.57
N LEU A 143 -0.48 -8.71 3.62
CA LEU A 143 -0.81 -9.32 2.34
C LEU A 143 0.39 -9.26 1.41
N SER A 144 0.44 -10.13 0.40
CA SER A 144 1.51 -10.07 -0.60
C SER A 144 1.06 -10.59 -1.95
N ILE A 145 1.69 -10.06 -3.00
CA ILE A 145 1.68 -10.64 -4.34
C ILE A 145 3.12 -10.76 -4.84
N THR A 146 3.36 -11.69 -5.75
CA THR A 146 4.62 -11.79 -6.49
C THR A 146 4.36 -11.39 -7.93
N ALA A 147 5.15 -10.46 -8.44
CA ALA A 147 5.05 -10.01 -9.80
C ALA A 147 5.53 -11.12 -10.76
N GLU A 148 4.66 -11.55 -11.67
CA GLU A 148 5.01 -12.53 -12.71
C GLU A 148 5.69 -11.84 -13.91
N GLU A 149 5.39 -10.55 -14.10
CA GLU A 149 5.93 -9.69 -15.14
C GLU A 149 6.35 -8.33 -14.58
N THR A 150 7.22 -7.63 -15.32
CA THR A 150 7.66 -6.27 -14.98
C THR A 150 6.65 -5.25 -15.49
N GLY A 151 6.20 -4.35 -14.62
CA GLY A 151 5.35 -3.23 -15.03
C GLY A 151 4.59 -2.58 -13.87
N ASN A 152 3.58 -1.80 -14.23
CA ASN A 152 2.71 -1.13 -13.27
C ASN A 152 1.54 -2.05 -12.90
N TYR A 153 1.65 -2.66 -11.72
CA TYR A 153 0.50 -3.23 -11.04
C TYR A 153 -0.32 -2.09 -10.46
N TYR A 154 -1.59 -2.30 -10.20
CA TYR A 154 -2.40 -1.26 -9.59
C TYR A 154 -3.42 -1.84 -8.63
N ILE A 155 -3.57 -1.15 -7.50
CA ILE A 155 -4.61 -1.40 -6.53
C ILE A 155 -5.80 -0.50 -6.84
N GLU A 156 -6.98 -1.06 -6.79
CA GLU A 156 -8.23 -0.33 -6.96
C GLU A 156 -9.24 -0.73 -5.91
N PHE A 157 -10.13 0.21 -5.60
CA PHE A 157 -11.11 0.15 -4.54
C PHE A 157 -12.52 0.22 -5.13
N HIS A 158 -13.45 -0.48 -4.51
CA HIS A 158 -14.85 -0.36 -4.81
C HIS A 158 -15.59 -0.08 -3.51
N CYS A 159 -16.26 1.07 -3.44
CA CYS A 159 -17.25 1.33 -2.42
C CYS A 159 -18.63 1.07 -3.01
N CYS A 160 -19.40 0.18 -2.39
CA CYS A 160 -20.79 0.02 -2.77
C CYS A 160 -21.57 1.22 -2.21
N PRO A 161 -22.30 1.99 -3.03
CA PRO A 161 -23.38 2.79 -2.49
C PRO A 161 -24.54 1.82 -2.19
N VAL A 162 -24.56 1.21 -1.00
CA VAL A 162 -25.87 0.85 -0.44
C VAL A 162 -26.43 2.16 0.10
N LYS A 163 -26.98 2.98 -0.80
CA LYS A 163 -27.99 3.95 -0.38
C LYS A 163 -29.12 3.08 0.21
N PRO A 164 -29.45 3.18 1.51
CA PRO A 164 -30.68 2.55 1.97
C PRO A 164 -31.80 3.26 1.22
N GLU A 165 -32.48 2.54 0.33
CA GLU A 165 -33.86 2.87 0.03
C GLU A 165 -34.63 2.64 1.33
N ASN A 166 -34.92 3.72 2.04
CA ASN A 166 -36.16 4.01 2.78
C ASN A 166 -36.02 5.35 3.51
#